data_AF-A0A1B7T1N3-F1
#
_entry.id   AF-A0A1B7T1N3-F1
#
_cell.length_a   1.000
_cell.length_b   1.000
_cell.length_c   1.000
_cell.angle_alpha   90.00
_cell.angle_beta   90.00
_cell.angle_gamma   90.00
#
_symmetry.space_group_name_H-M   'P 1'
#
loop_
_entity.id
_entity.type
_entity.pdbx_description
1 polymer ?
#
loop_
_entity_poly.entity_id
_entity_poly.type
_entity_poly.pdbx_seq_one_letter_code
_entity_poly.pdbx_strand_id
1 'polypeptide(L)'
;NCINKDPNNANFWCSIGILYYAIGQFHDSLDAYSRAIRLNPYLWEVWYDLGVLYEACGDEEQQFKDAIDAFTQADRLRPGYAAIEYKLKQLSGQQVDLNKNLPKWLEPELPFQQTPQQNPLPQPQAQFPLEQPLVQ
;
A
#
# COMPACT_ATOMS: atom_id res chain seq x y z
N ASN A 1 13.56 -3.50 38.46
CA ASN A 1 13.13 -2.40 37.57
C ASN A 1 11.72 -2.69 37.07
N CYS A 2 10.74 -2.07 37.70
CA CYS A 2 9.32 -2.26 37.44
C CYS A 2 9.01 -1.71 36.04
N ILE A 3 8.79 -2.61 35.08
CA ILE A 3 8.20 -2.25 33.79
C ILE A 3 6.86 -1.60 34.15
N ASN A 4 6.71 -0.29 33.90
CA ASN A 4 5.45 0.42 34.13
C ASN A 4 4.39 -0.28 33.27
N LYS A 5 3.57 -1.11 33.91
CA LYS A 5 2.46 -1.84 33.29
C LYS A 5 1.27 -0.90 33.14
N ASP A 6 1.49 0.27 32.55
CA ASP A 6 0.39 1.13 32.17
C ASP A 6 -0.24 0.54 30.90
N PRO A 7 -1.43 -0.08 31.00
CA PRO A 7 -2.08 -0.72 29.84
C PRO A 7 -2.47 0.30 28.76
N ASN A 8 -2.38 1.60 29.07
CA ASN A 8 -2.64 2.71 28.15
C ASN A 8 -1.37 3.26 27.48
N ASN A 9 -0.20 2.68 27.74
CA ASN A 9 1.03 3.13 27.10
C ASN A 9 1.26 2.36 25.80
N ALA A 10 1.25 3.06 24.67
CA ALA A 10 1.52 2.46 23.37
C ALA A 10 2.91 1.78 23.30
N ASN A 11 3.92 2.34 23.99
CA ASN A 11 5.26 1.76 24.06
C ASN A 11 5.29 0.40 24.78
N PHE A 12 4.40 0.20 25.76
CA PHE A 12 4.26 -1.08 26.44
C PHE A 12 3.76 -2.15 25.48
N TRP A 13 2.70 -1.86 24.73
CA TRP A 13 2.18 -2.76 23.70
C TRP A 13 3.17 -3.00 22.55
N CYS A 14 3.96 -2.00 22.18
CA CYS A 14 5.08 -2.14 21.23
C CYS A 14 6.11 -3.16 21.74
N SER A 15 6.53 -3.03 23.00
CA SER A 15 7.48 -3.96 23.62
C SER A 15 6.94 -5.39 23.70
N ILE A 16 5.64 -5.54 23.95
CA ILE A 16 4.96 -6.84 23.93
C ILE A 16 4.94 -7.42 22.51
N GLY A 17 4.68 -6.60 21.48
CA GLY A 17 4.74 -7.02 20.08
C GLY A 17 6.12 -7.53 19.67
N ILE A 18 7.19 -6.83 20.09
CA ILE A 18 8.58 -7.25 19.84
C ILE A 18 8.89 -8.58 20.54
N LEU A 19 8.40 -8.76 21.76
CA LEU A 19 8.57 -10.01 22.48
C LEU A 19 7.86 -11.18 21.78
N TYR A 20 6.63 -10.97 21.30
CA TYR A 20 5.88 -11.96 20.53
C TYR A 20 6.57 -12.29 19.20
N TYR A 21 7.13 -11.29 18.53
CA TYR A 21 7.95 -11.46 17.34
C TYR A 21 9.19 -12.34 17.62
N ALA A 22 9.89 -12.08 18.73
CA ALA A 22 11.09 -12.83 19.10
C ALA A 22 10.82 -14.31 19.42
N ILE A 23 9.60 -14.65 19.86
CA ILE A 23 9.18 -16.04 20.07
C ILE A 23 8.54 -16.69 18.83
N GLY A 24 8.49 -15.98 17.69
CA GLY A 24 7.92 -16.46 16.44
C GLY A 24 6.38 -16.45 16.38
N GLN A 25 5.70 -15.79 17.32
CA GLN A 25 4.25 -15.65 17.32
C GLN A 25 3.84 -14.37 16.60
N PHE A 26 3.81 -14.43 15.27
CA PHE A 26 3.53 -13.27 14.43
C PHE A 26 2.10 -12.75 14.56
N HIS A 27 1.10 -13.63 14.75
CA HIS A 27 -0.29 -13.23 14.94
C HIS A 27 -0.49 -12.40 16.21
N ASP A 28 -0.01 -12.89 17.37
CA ASP A 28 -0.10 -12.15 18.63
C ASP A 28 0.71 -10.85 18.61
N SER A 29 1.83 -10.83 17.88
CA SER A 29 2.61 -9.61 17.65
C SER A 29 1.79 -8.56 16.91
N LEU A 30 1.06 -8.96 15.86
CA LEU A 30 0.20 -8.08 15.08
C LEU A 30 -0.94 -7.51 15.94
N ASP A 31 -1.57 -8.35 16.77
CA ASP A 31 -2.59 -7.92 17.73
C ASP A 31 -2.05 -6.88 18.73
N ALA A 32 -0.83 -7.08 19.24
CA ALA A 32 -0.18 -6.16 20.16
C ALA A 32 0.14 -4.81 19.48
N TYR A 33 0.69 -4.82 18.26
CA TYR A 33 0.96 -3.59 17.51
C TYR A 33 -0.34 -2.86 17.13
N SER A 34 -1.40 -3.57 16.73
CA SER A 34 -2.71 -2.99 16.46
C SER A 34 -3.27 -2.24 17.68
N ARG A 35 -3.11 -2.80 18.89
CA ARG A 35 -3.47 -2.09 20.13
C ARG A 35 -2.59 -0.88 20.38
N ALA A 36 -1.29 -0.97 20.12
CA ALA A 36 -0.37 0.16 20.27
C ALA A 36 -0.75 1.32 19.33
N ILE A 37 -1.08 1.04 18.07
CA ILE A 37 -1.53 2.03 17.07
C ILE A 37 -2.86 2.67 17.51
N ARG A 38 -3.80 1.89 18.05
CA ARG A 38 -5.07 2.42 18.58
C ARG A 38 -4.87 3.37 19.76
N LEU A 39 -3.86 3.12 20.59
CA LEU A 39 -3.53 3.99 21.73
C LEU A 39 -2.78 5.24 21.28
N ASN A 40 -1.80 5.10 20.39
CA ASN A 40 -1.06 6.21 19.82
C ASN A 40 -0.71 5.95 18.35
N PRO A 41 -1.47 6.53 17.41
CA PRO A 41 -1.20 6.35 15.98
C PRO A 41 0.04 7.11 15.49
N TYR A 42 0.54 8.06 16.28
CA TYR A 42 1.71 8.88 15.94
C TYR A 42 3.04 8.23 16.33
N LEU A 43 3.01 7.01 16.85
CA LEU A 43 4.20 6.30 17.28
C LEU A 43 4.86 5.60 16.08
N TRP A 44 5.87 6.26 15.50
CA TRP A 44 6.61 5.76 14.33
C TRP A 44 7.29 4.40 14.58
N GLU A 45 7.71 4.12 15.82
CA GLU A 45 8.33 2.85 16.22
C GLU A 45 7.44 1.64 15.92
N VAL A 46 6.15 1.74 16.23
CA VAL A 46 5.20 0.64 16.00
C VAL A 46 5.00 0.39 14.50
N TRP A 47 4.92 1.45 13.70
CA TRP A 47 4.80 1.32 12.24
C TRP A 47 6.04 0.68 11.61
N TYR A 48 7.23 1.02 12.12
CA TYR A 48 8.46 0.38 11.71
C TYR A 48 8.47 -1.10 12.07
N ASP A 49 8.15 -1.46 13.32
CA ASP A 49 8.11 -2.84 13.77
C ASP A 49 7.03 -3.68 13.06
N LEU A 50 5.89 -3.06 12.71
CA LEU A 50 4.83 -3.67 11.89
C LEU A 50 5.34 -3.99 10.48
N GLY A 51 6.10 -3.08 9.86
CA GLY A 51 6.73 -3.31 8.56
C GLY A 51 7.73 -4.48 8.60
N VAL A 52 8.53 -4.57 9.66
CA VAL A 52 9.45 -5.69 9.88
C VAL A 52 8.69 -7.00 10.12
N LEU A 53 7.57 -6.95 10.84
CA LEU A 53 6.71 -8.11 11.05
C LEU A 53 6.15 -8.64 9.72
N TYR A 54 5.70 -7.75 8.83
CA TYR A 54 5.22 -8.15 7.50
C TYR A 54 6.35 -8.70 6.62
N GLU A 55 7.56 -8.15 6.72
CA GLU A 55 8.74 -8.71 6.02
C GLU A 55 9.07 -10.13 6.51
N ALA A 56 8.93 -10.39 7.80
CA ALA A 56 9.22 -11.70 8.39
C ALA A 56 8.11 -12.74 8.15
N CYS A 57 6.86 -12.29 8.03
CA CYS A 57 5.71 -13.16 7.81
C CYS A 57 5.38 -13.36 6.31
N GLY A 58 5.90 -12.48 5.44
CA GLY A 58 5.51 -12.39 4.05
C GLY A 58 6.36 -13.26 3.12
N ASP A 59 5.81 -14.42 2.74
CA ASP A 59 6.21 -15.14 1.53
C ASP A 59 5.45 -14.64 0.29
N GLU A 60 4.42 -13.80 0.45
CA GLU A 60 3.54 -13.35 -0.65
C GLU A 60 3.72 -11.87 -1.01
N GLU A 61 3.59 -11.54 -2.29
CA GLU A 61 3.67 -10.18 -2.84
C GLU A 61 2.72 -9.17 -2.16
N GLN A 62 1.60 -9.66 -1.60
CA GLN A 62 0.63 -8.83 -0.90
C GLN A 62 1.24 -8.24 0.39
N GLN A 63 1.89 -9.07 1.21
CA GLN A 63 2.47 -8.61 2.48
C GLN A 63 3.65 -7.65 2.27
N PHE A 64 4.38 -7.77 1.16
CA PHE A 64 5.41 -6.79 0.78
C PHE A 64 4.82 -5.40 0.55
N LYS A 65 3.63 -5.30 -0.05
CA LYS A 65 2.96 -4.00 -0.25
C LYS A 65 2.51 -3.40 1.09
N ASP A 66 1.95 -4.22 1.97
CA ASP A 66 1.55 -3.80 3.32
C ASP A 66 2.76 -3.35 4.16
N ALA A 67 3.90 -4.04 4.04
CA ALA A 67 5.15 -3.63 4.69
C ALA A 67 5.62 -2.26 4.21
N ILE A 68 5.61 -2.02 2.89
CA ILE A 68 6.00 -0.73 2.30
C ILE A 68 5.07 0.39 2.79
N ASP A 69 3.76 0.16 2.87
CA ASP A 69 2.83 1.17 3.39
C ASP A 69 3.15 1.49 4.86
N ALA A 70 3.37 0.48 5.70
CA ALA A 70 3.73 0.66 7.11
C ALA A 70 5.04 1.47 7.27
N PHE A 71 6.09 1.14 6.52
CA PHE A 71 7.33 1.93 6.54
C PHE A 71 7.14 3.34 5.99
N THR A 72 6.25 3.53 5.01
CA THR A 72 5.92 4.86 4.49
C THR A 72 5.19 5.70 5.54
N GLN A 73 4.29 5.12 6.34
CA GLN A 73 3.69 5.81 7.47
C GLN A 73 4.73 6.17 8.53
N ALA A 74 5.66 5.25 8.83
CA ALA A 74 6.76 5.51 9.76
C ALA A 74 7.64 6.69 9.29
N ASP A 75 7.97 6.75 7.99
CA ASP A 75 8.74 7.85 7.40
C ASP A 75 7.99 9.19 7.47
N ARG A 76 6.67 9.19 7.21
CA ARG A 76 5.84 10.40 7.35
C ARG A 76 5.84 10.95 8.77
N LEU A 77 5.83 10.07 9.78
CA LEU A 77 5.85 10.44 11.18
C LEU A 77 7.23 10.92 11.62
N ARG A 78 8.30 10.29 11.11
CA ARG A 78 9.69 10.64 11.42
C ARG A 78 10.55 10.64 10.15
N PRO A 79 10.53 11.73 9.39
CA PRO A 79 11.35 11.84 8.18
C PRO A 79 12.84 11.90 8.55
N GLY A 80 13.68 11.24 7.75
CA GLY A 80 15.14 11.25 7.93
C GLY A 80 15.67 10.23 8.94
N TYR A 81 14.87 9.21 9.28
CA TYR A 81 15.37 8.06 10.02
C TYR A 81 15.97 7.03 9.06
N ALA A 82 17.31 6.97 9.04
CA ALA A 82 18.06 6.17 8.08
C ALA A 82 17.66 4.68 8.03
N ALA A 83 17.18 4.08 9.12
CA ALA A 83 16.76 2.69 9.10
C ALA A 83 15.44 2.48 8.34
N ILE A 84 14.49 3.42 8.42
CA ILE A 84 13.25 3.36 7.61
C ILE A 84 13.60 3.54 6.13
N GLU A 85 14.42 4.52 5.80
CA GLU A 85 14.87 4.76 4.41
C GLU A 85 15.60 3.54 3.84
N TYR A 86 16.47 2.91 4.64
CA TYR A 86 17.15 1.68 4.27
C TYR A 86 16.15 0.53 3.99
N LYS A 87 15.15 0.36 4.86
CA LYS A 87 14.11 -0.66 4.69
C LYS A 87 13.24 -0.42 3.46
N LEU A 88 12.77 0.80 3.23
CA LEU A 88 12.04 1.17 2.01
C LEU A 88 12.86 0.90 0.75
N LYS A 89 14.15 1.25 0.76
CA LYS A 89 15.06 0.97 -0.36
C LYS A 89 15.22 -0.52 -0.61
N GLN A 90 15.40 -1.32 0.45
CA GLN A 90 15.50 -2.78 0.35
C GLN A 90 14.23 -3.39 -0.26
N LEU A 91 13.05 -3.01 0.24
CA LEU A 91 11.76 -3.51 -0.23
C LEU A 91 11.45 -3.08 -1.66
N SER A 92 11.79 -1.83 -2.02
CA SER A 92 11.67 -1.36 -3.41
C SER A 92 12.59 -2.13 -4.37
N GLY A 93 13.78 -2.55 -3.91
CA GLY A 93 14.68 -3.40 -4.67
C GLY A 93 14.09 -4.79 -4.92
N GLN A 94 13.54 -5.42 -3.88
CA GLN A 94 12.87 -6.72 -3.99
C GLN A 94 11.64 -6.68 -4.91
N GLN A 95 10.82 -5.61 -4.83
CA GLN A 95 9.73 -5.37 -5.78
C GLN A 95 10.22 -5.27 -7.23
N VAL A 96 11.34 -4.59 -7.48
CA VAL A 96 11.92 -4.46 -8.83
C VAL A 96 12.47 -5.80 -9.33
N ASP A 97 13.11 -6.59 -8.48
CA ASP A 97 13.60 -7.92 -8.85
C ASP A 97 12.46 -8.92 -9.13
N LEU A 98 11.37 -8.84 -8.35
CA LEU A 98 10.13 -9.57 -8.66
C LEU A 98 9.54 -9.09 -9.99
N ASN A 99 9.44 -7.77 -10.21
CA ASN A 99 8.93 -7.20 -11.46
C ASN A 99 9.79 -7.54 -12.69
N LYS A 100 11.09 -7.76 -12.49
CA LYS A 100 12.01 -8.26 -13.53
C LYS A 100 11.83 -9.76 -13.82
N ASN A 101 11.35 -10.52 -12.85
CA ASN A 101 11.05 -11.95 -12.96
C ASN A 101 9.58 -12.25 -13.27
N LEU A 102 8.73 -11.22 -13.44
CA LEU A 102 7.42 -11.44 -14.04
C LEU A 102 7.63 -12.01 -15.45
N PRO A 103 7.08 -13.18 -15.78
CA PRO A 103 7.10 -13.63 -17.16
C PRO A 103 6.35 -12.59 -17.98
N LYS A 104 6.90 -12.22 -19.14
CA LYS A 104 6.47 -11.11 -20.03
C LYS A 104 4.98 -11.13 -20.45
N TRP A 105 4.22 -12.15 -20.04
CA TRP A 105 2.80 -12.36 -20.32
C TRP A 105 1.89 -11.85 -19.19
N LEU A 106 2.46 -11.43 -18.06
CA LEU A 106 1.72 -10.92 -16.90
C LEU A 106 1.99 -9.42 -16.68
N GLU A 107 2.29 -8.68 -17.75
CA GLU A 107 2.06 -7.24 -17.76
C GLU A 107 0.53 -7.04 -17.71
N PRO A 108 -0.05 -6.39 -16.70
CA PRO A 108 -1.40 -5.89 -16.86
C PRO A 108 -1.32 -4.82 -17.95
N GLU A 109 -1.78 -5.13 -19.16
CA GLU A 109 -2.12 -4.10 -20.14
C GLU A 109 -3.07 -3.14 -19.44
N LEU A 110 -2.55 -2.00 -19.00
CA LEU A 110 -3.33 -0.90 -18.44
C LEU A 110 -4.41 -0.53 -19.45
N PRO A 111 -5.72 -0.76 -19.18
CA PRO A 111 -6.76 -0.14 -19.97
C PRO A 111 -7.16 1.14 -19.24
N PHE A 112 -6.27 2.13 -19.21
CA PHE A 112 -6.70 3.50 -18.89
C PHE A 112 -6.50 4.40 -20.09
N GLN A 113 -7.54 4.33 -20.93
CA GLN A 113 -7.93 5.34 -21.89
C GLN A 113 -7.83 6.75 -21.27
N GLN A 114 -7.02 7.61 -21.86
CA GLN A 114 -7.26 9.06 -21.84
C GLN A 114 -7.07 9.59 -23.26
N THR A 115 -8.09 9.38 -24.11
CA THR A 115 -8.30 10.26 -25.25
C THR A 115 -8.96 11.55 -24.74
N PRO A 116 -8.45 12.75 -25.08
CA PRO A 116 -9.17 13.98 -24.81
C PRO A 116 -10.25 14.15 -25.89
N GLN A 117 -11.45 13.62 -25.65
CA GLN A 117 -12.65 13.94 -26.44
C GLN A 117 -13.69 14.56 -25.51
N GLN A 118 -13.57 15.88 -25.30
CA GLN A 118 -14.69 16.70 -24.85
C GLN A 118 -15.73 16.73 -25.97
N ASN A 119 -16.95 16.33 -25.65
CA ASN A 119 -18.14 16.82 -26.33
C ASN A 119 -19.20 17.12 -25.27
N PRO A 120 -20.01 18.18 -25.46
CA PRO A 120 -21.36 17.90 -25.93
C PRO A 120 -21.97 18.95 -26.91
N LEU A 121 -22.72 18.40 -27.87
CA LEU A 121 -23.85 18.87 -28.72
C LEU A 121 -24.36 20.34 -28.60
N PRO A 122 -24.87 20.92 -29.72
CA PRO A 122 -26.33 20.84 -29.97
C PRO A 122 -26.75 20.54 -31.43
N GLN A 123 -27.98 20.00 -31.56
CA GLN A 123 -28.77 19.73 -32.78
C GLN A 123 -29.32 21.03 -33.43
N PRO A 124 -30.29 21.01 -34.37
CA PRO A 124 -30.54 20.20 -35.60
C PRO A 124 -30.75 21.12 -36.83
N GLN A 125 -30.75 20.60 -38.07
CA GLN A 125 -31.64 21.13 -39.13
C GLN A 125 -31.75 20.20 -40.34
N ALA A 126 -33.00 19.85 -40.64
CA ALA A 126 -33.44 19.09 -41.81
C ALA A 126 -33.44 19.98 -43.07
N GLN A 127 -33.04 19.43 -44.21
CA GLN A 127 -33.50 19.89 -45.53
C GLN A 127 -33.35 18.79 -46.59
N PHE A 128 -34.48 18.16 -46.92
CA PHE A 128 -34.83 17.65 -48.26
C PHE A 128 -34.97 18.84 -49.25
N PRO A 129 -35.21 18.68 -50.58
CA PRO A 129 -35.43 17.48 -51.42
C PRO A 129 -34.65 17.50 -52.77
N LEU A 130 -35.12 16.70 -53.76
CA LEU A 130 -34.90 16.70 -55.23
C LEU A 130 -34.01 15.53 -55.72
N GLU A 131 -34.38 14.64 -56.65
CA GLU A 131 -35.42 14.59 -57.69
C GLU A 131 -35.63 13.12 -58.17
N GLN A 132 -36.83 12.80 -58.68
CA GLN A 132 -37.09 11.60 -59.52
C GLN A 132 -36.56 11.86 -60.96
N PRO A 133 -36.42 10.88 -61.91
CA PRO A 133 -37.50 10.06 -62.52
C PRO A 133 -37.12 8.55 -62.70
N LEU A 134 -38.03 7.57 -62.63
CA LEU A 134 -39.01 7.04 -63.61
C LEU A 134 -38.42 6.13 -64.71
N VAL A 135 -39.15 5.05 -65.04
CA VAL A 135 -39.10 4.15 -66.24
C VAL A 135 -38.36 2.81 -66.01
N GLN A 136 -38.92 1.61 -66.18
CA GLN A 136 -40.26 1.07 -66.50
C GLN A 136 -40.49 -0.21 -65.69
#